data_AF-A0A936BDB7-F1
#
_entry.id   AF-A0A936BDB7-F1
#
_cell.length_a   1.000
_cell.length_b   1.000
_cell.length_c   1.000
_cell.angle_alpha   90.00
_cell.angle_beta   90.00
_cell.angle_gamma   90.00
#
_symmetry.space_group_name_H-M   'P 1'
#
loop_
_entity.id
_entity.type
_entity.pdbx_description
1 polymer ?
#
loop_
_entity_poly.entity_id
_entity_poly.type
_entity_poly.pdbx_seq_one_letter_code
_entity_poly.pdbx_strand_id
1 'polypeptide(L)' 'MTAIFLKLGGSLITDKTQAETVREDVLARLAHEIARARQAQPHLQLVLGHGSGSGHVAGAKHGTRPRGSHGPRNGSVSPR' A
#
# COMPACT_ATOMS: atom_id res chain seq x y z
N MET A 1 -15.93 20.64 -11.96
CA MET A 1 -14.48 20.50 -11.69
C MET A 1 -14.23 19.08 -11.23
N THR A 2 -13.26 18.39 -11.81
CA THR A 2 -12.96 16.97 -11.50
C THR A 2 -11.65 16.91 -10.72
N ALA A 3 -11.67 16.29 -9.54
CA ALA A 3 -10.46 16.04 -8.78
C ALA A 3 -9.86 14.68 -9.18
N ILE A 4 -8.53 14.62 -9.28
CA ILE A 4 -7.79 13.38 -9.53
C ILE A 4 -7.19 12.91 -8.21
N PHE A 5 -7.42 11.64 -7.86
CA PHE A 5 -6.79 11.01 -6.72
C PHE A 5 -5.49 10.31 -7.16
N LEU A 6 -4.35 10.79 -6.70
CA LEU A 6 -3.04 10.20 -7.00
C LEU A 6 -2.56 9.38 -5.79
N LYS A 7 -2.53 8.04 -5.97
CA LYS A 7 -2.06 7.11 -4.95
C LYS A 7 -0.57 6.77 -5.15
N LEU A 8 0.27 7.18 -4.21
CA LEU A 8 1.67 6.76 -4.14
C LEU A 8 1.78 5.45 -3.34
N GLY A 9 2.33 4.41 -3.96
CA GLY A 9 2.55 3.12 -3.30
C GLY A 9 3.56 3.25 -2.16
N GLY A 10 3.31 2.57 -1.04
CA GLY A 10 4.24 2.60 0.10
C GLY A 10 5.67 2.16 -0.28
N SER A 11 5.78 1.13 -1.11
CA SER A 11 7.05 0.62 -1.62
C SER A 11 7.87 1.61 -2.45
N LEU A 12 7.21 2.63 -3.01
CA LEU A 12 7.87 3.67 -3.78
C LEU A 12 8.61 4.65 -2.86
N ILE A 13 8.05 4.91 -1.68
CA ILE A 13 8.52 5.94 -0.76
C ILE A 13 9.26 5.38 0.46
N THR A 14 9.22 4.07 0.70
CA THR A 14 9.96 3.43 1.80
C THR A 14 10.91 2.36 1.30
N ASP A 15 12.05 2.22 1.97
CA ASP A 15 12.82 0.99 1.88
C ASP A 15 12.04 -0.16 2.56
N LYS A 16 12.02 -1.33 1.93
CA LYS A 16 11.40 -2.55 2.49
C LYS A 16 12.40 -3.40 3.26
N THR A 17 13.69 -3.14 3.08
CA THR A 17 14.79 -3.88 3.71
C THR A 17 15.20 -3.27 5.04
N GLN A 18 14.98 -1.97 5.20
CA GLN A 18 15.10 -1.22 6.45
C GLN A 18 13.69 -0.78 6.86
N ALA A 19 13.21 -1.21 8.02
CA ALA A 19 11.90 -0.80 8.49
C ALA A 19 11.83 0.73 8.59
N GLU A 20 10.76 1.32 8.06
CA GLU A 20 10.38 2.73 8.31
C GLU A 20 11.34 3.79 7.73
N THR A 21 12.26 3.41 6.85
CA THR A 21 13.16 4.37 6.20
C THR A 21 12.51 4.95 4.96
N VAL A 22 12.34 6.28 4.94
CA VAL A 22 11.85 7.03 3.78
C VAL A 22 12.94 7.12 2.71
N ARG A 23 12.57 6.90 1.45
CA ARG A 23 13.41 7.18 0.28
C ARG A 23 13.32 8.68 -0.04
N GLU A 24 14.12 9.48 0.65
CA GLU A 24 14.07 10.95 0.58
C GLU A 24 14.30 11.48 -0.84
N ASP A 25 15.21 10.87 -1.59
CA ASP A 25 15.51 11.17 -2.99
C ASP A 25 14.28 10.96 -3.89
N VAL A 26 13.56 9.86 -3.70
CA VAL A 26 12.33 9.55 -4.43
C VAL A 26 11.23 10.53 -4.06
N LEU A 27 11.07 10.83 -2.77
CA LEU A 27 10.05 11.78 -2.32
C LEU A 27 10.29 13.19 -2.87
N ALA A 28 11.54 13.67 -2.84
CA ALA A 28 11.91 14.98 -3.37
C ALA A 28 11.67 15.07 -4.88
N ARG A 29 12.01 14.01 -5.63
CA ARG A 29 11.73 13.91 -7.07
C ARG A 29 10.22 13.93 -7.35
N LEU A 30 9.43 13.12 -6.64
CA LEU A 30 7.97 13.07 -6.81
C LEU A 30 7.32 14.42 -6.50
N ALA A 31 7.78 15.12 -5.45
CA ALA A 31 7.30 16.47 -5.13
C ALA A 31 7.57 17.46 -6.28
N HIS A 32 8.76 17.42 -6.88
CA HIS A 32 9.09 18.25 -8.04
C HIS A 32 8.24 17.92 -9.27
N GLU A 33 8.02 16.64 -9.56
CA GLU A 33 7.19 16.21 -10.68
C GLU A 33 5.73 16.67 -10.51
N ILE A 34 5.16 16.52 -9.31
CA ILE A 34 3.82 16.99 -8.97
C ILE A 34 3.73 18.51 -9.07
N ALA A 35 4.73 19.24 -8.57
CA ALA A 35 4.76 20.69 -8.66
C ALA A 35 4.80 21.18 -10.11
N ARG A 36 5.64 20.57 -10.96
CA ARG A 36 5.69 20.89 -12.40
C ARG A 36 4.36 20.60 -13.10
N ALA A 37 3.71 19.48 -12.78
CA ALA A 37 2.39 19.17 -13.34
C ALA A 37 1.33 20.22 -12.96
N ARG A 38 1.32 20.67 -11.69
CA ARG A 38 0.41 21.74 -11.23
C ARG A 38 0.71 23.11 -11.84
N GLN A 39 1.99 23.41 -12.10
CA GLN A 39 2.38 24.63 -12.81
C GLN A 39 1.93 24.61 -14.27
N ALA A 40 2.10 23.47 -14.95
CA ALA A 40 1.68 23.29 -16.34
C ALA A 40 0.14 23.24 -16.49
N GLN A 41 -0.58 22.83 -15.45
CA GLN A 41 -2.03 22.74 -15.44
C GLN A 41 -2.61 23.35 -14.16
N PRO A 42 -2.81 24.69 -14.10
CA PRO A 42 -3.26 25.39 -12.89
C PRO A 42 -4.62 24.93 -12.37
N HIS A 43 -5.47 24.37 -13.24
CA HIS A 43 -6.78 23.83 -12.87
C HIS A 43 -6.74 22.38 -12.38
N LEU A 44 -5.56 21.73 -12.39
CA LEU A 44 -5.37 20.37 -11.92
C LEU A 44 -5.58 20.31 -10.39
N GLN A 45 -6.68 19.70 -9.98
CA GLN A 45 -6.99 19.42 -8.58
C GLN A 45 -6.52 18.01 -8.23
N LEU A 46 -5.49 17.90 -7.39
CA LEU A 46 -4.95 16.63 -6.93
C LEU A 46 -5.27 16.39 -5.46
N VAL A 47 -5.77 15.19 -5.16
CA VAL A 47 -5.75 14.64 -3.81
C VAL A 47 -4.67 13.56 -3.77
N LEU A 48 -3.65 13.78 -2.93
CA LEU A 48 -2.52 12.87 -2.81
C LEU A 48 -2.76 11.90 -1.65
N GLY A 49 -2.60 10.60 -1.88
CA GLY A 49 -2.63 9.59 -0.83
C GLY A 49 -1.42 8.67 -0.93
N HIS A 50 -0.76 8.35 0.18
CA HIS A 50 0.34 7.38 0.19
C HIS A 50 -0.03 6.10 0.97
N GLY A 51 0.59 4.97 0.64
CA GLY A 51 0.51 3.78 1.50
C GLY A 51 1.52 3.91 2.64
N SER A 52 1.31 3.24 3.78
CA SER A 52 2.20 3.32 4.95
C SER A 52 3.64 2.82 4.74
N GLY A 53 4.02 2.46 3.51
CA GLY A 53 5.31 1.84 3.23
C GLY A 53 5.32 0.37 3.61
N SER A 54 5.80 0.12 4.82
CA SER A 54 6.10 -1.16 5.45
C SER A 54 4.89 -1.95 5.96
N GLY A 55 3.68 -1.69 5.46
CA GLY A 55 2.42 -2.29 5.95
C GLY A 55 2.39 -3.83 6.01
N HIS A 56 3.30 -4.52 5.31
CA HIS A 56 3.51 -5.96 5.46
C HIS A 56 4.10 -6.35 6.83
N VAL A 57 5.00 -5.53 7.38
CA VAL A 57 5.61 -5.71 8.71
C VAL A 57 4.62 -5.40 9.83
N ALA A 58 3.77 -4.37 9.67
CA ALA A 58 2.72 -4.04 10.64
C ALA A 58 1.60 -5.10 10.67
N GLY A 59 1.22 -5.67 9.52
CA GLY A 59 0.26 -6.77 9.45
C GLY A 59 0.75 -8.06 10.11
N ALA A 60 2.05 -8.35 10.04
CA ALA A 60 2.65 -9.51 10.70
C ALA A 60 2.73 -9.35 12.23
N LYS A 61 2.89 -8.11 12.74
CA LYS A 61 2.96 -7.82 14.19
C LYS A 61 1.61 -7.90 14.90
N HIS A 62 0.49 -7.88 14.18
CA HIS A 62 -0.87 -7.95 14.76
C HIS A 62 -1.64 -9.23 14.46
N GLY A 63 -0.99 -10.28 13.96
CA GLY A 63 -1.58 -11.63 13.94
C GLY A 63 -2.91 -11.76 13.19
N THR A 64 -3.19 -10.93 12.19
CA THR A 64 -4.41 -11.06 11.35
C THR A 64 -4.23 -12.12 10.27
N ARG A 65 -3.92 -13.35 10.70
CA ARG A 65 -4.32 -14.55 9.95
C ARG A 65 -5.53 -15.12 10.68
N PRO A 66 -6.74 -15.16 10.10
CA PRO A 66 -7.78 -16.02 10.62
C PRO A 66 -7.24 -17.45 10.52
N ARG A 67 -6.81 -17.99 11.65
CA ARG A 67 -6.58 -19.41 11.84
C ARG A 67 -7.97 -20.02 11.94
N GLY A 68 -8.56 -20.45 10.84
CA GLY A 68 -9.86 -21.10 10.90
C GLY A 68 -10.65 -21.12 9.59
N SER A 69 -10.30 -22.04 8.71
CA SER A 69 -11.32 -22.78 7.97
C SER A 69 -10.89 -24.24 7.97
N HIS A 70 -11.37 -24.97 8.98
CA HIS A 70 -11.49 -26.41 8.87
C HIS A 70 -12.46 -26.67 7.71
N GLY A 71 -11.93 -26.98 6.53
CA GLY A 71 -12.72 -27.64 5.50
C GLY A 71 -13.22 -28.97 6.07
N PRO A 72 -14.47 -29.37 5.80
CA PRO A 72 -15.02 -30.60 6.37
C PRO A 72 -14.16 -31.79 5.91
N ARG A 73 -13.79 -32.65 6.87
CA ARG A 73 -13.15 -33.94 6.60
C ARG A 73 -14.15 -34.80 5.82
N ASN A 74 -13.92 -34.99 4.53
CA ASN A 74 -14.54 -36.06 3.76
C ASN A 74 -13.77 -37.35 4.01
N GLY A 75 -14.38 -38.30 4.72
CA GLY A 75 -13.78 -39.60 5.04
C GLY A 75 -14.86 -40.64 5.34
N SER A 76 -15.33 -41.30 4.28
CA SER A 76 -15.88 -42.66 4.20
C SER A 76 -16.71 -43.22 5.37
N VAL A 77 -18.01 -43.40 5.11
CA VAL A 77 -18.84 -44.40 5.80
C VAL A 77 -18.38 -45.80 5.38
N SER A 78 -18.01 -46.64 6.35
CA SER A 78 -17.85 -48.09 6.17
C SER A 78 -19.03 -48.79 6.86
N PRO A 79 -19.77 -49.70 6.19
CA PRO A 79 -20.84 -50.43 6.84
C PRO A 79 -20.27 -51.62 7.63
N ARG A 80 -20.81 -51.86 8.82
CA ARG A 80 -20.89 -53.16 9.46
C ARG A 80 -22.28 -53.29 10.06
#